data_AF-A0A1J4MIF3-F1
#
_entry.id   AF-A0A1J4MIF3-F1
#
_cell.length_a   1.000
_cell.length_b   1.000
_cell.length_c   1.000
_cell.angle_alpha   90.00
_cell.angle_beta   90.00
_cell.angle_gamma   90.00
#
_symmetry.space_group_name_H-M   'P 1'
#
loop_
_entity.id
_entity.type
_entity.pdbx_description
1 polymer ?
#
loop_
_entity_poly.entity_id
_entity_poly.type
_entity_poly.pdbx_seq_one_letter_code
_entity_poly.pdbx_strand_id
1 'polypeptide(L)'
;MIKKFLFSSKFSTSSWIYCILLVVLNIQYSKVHLSVTKWFSVIYNLLVDSFNSEQGESYMNDIKLKMLSLPMFLVLLCFFRVLSNFFITILLLNWRNFESNYLFENWRFIKKVEGVSQRIQEDTIQVVKLILSLFFRIVISISRSLVHIPILIEYSKRVKGIPPFSDEFEYSLIAYLFMLVSILMLGVYFTSRKMSSKIMNKEIVEAEFRKQLILGEEGVPRLNLSLIENALVSELKLIHSDIYLYSLRYNLTNGSLSSMIEFLPTIILIPAIIRKDVTIGGRATIIRCFNTVASGITCFFLNWDDISELYTAISRLYKLESLINKCKDEPSTLLNEP
;
A
#
# COMPACT_ATOMS: atom_id res chain seq x y z
N MET A 1 22.97 -2.10 -8.38
CA MET A 1 22.31 -2.94 -9.38
C MET A 1 21.23 -2.13 -10.08
N ILE A 2 20.29 -1.55 -9.32
CA ILE A 2 19.33 -0.52 -9.81
C ILE A 2 20.00 0.66 -10.54
N LYS A 3 21.07 1.25 -9.98
CA LYS A 3 21.81 2.34 -10.66
C LYS A 3 22.39 1.91 -12.02
N LYS A 4 22.93 0.68 -12.09
CA LYS A 4 23.48 0.12 -13.34
C LYS A 4 22.36 -0.16 -14.35
N PHE A 5 21.21 -0.65 -13.89
CA PHE A 5 20.02 -0.82 -14.73
C PHE A 5 19.56 0.52 -15.33
N LEU A 6 19.40 1.55 -14.51
CA LEU A 6 18.84 2.85 -14.92
C LEU A 6 19.79 3.72 -15.74
N PHE A 7 21.10 3.51 -15.67
CA PHE A 7 22.06 4.42 -16.31
C PHE A 7 23.04 3.74 -17.27
N SER A 8 23.37 2.47 -17.09
CA SER A 8 24.43 1.80 -17.87
C SER A 8 23.98 0.56 -18.63
N SER A 9 22.70 0.18 -18.56
CA SER A 9 22.18 -0.99 -19.26
C SER A 9 21.64 -0.62 -20.65
N LYS A 10 21.56 -1.60 -21.56
CA LYS A 10 20.86 -1.43 -22.85
C LYS A 10 19.38 -1.03 -22.69
N PHE A 11 18.81 -1.26 -21.51
CA PHE A 11 17.42 -0.95 -21.19
C PHE A 11 17.24 0.45 -20.61
N SER A 12 18.31 1.18 -20.30
CA SER A 12 18.30 2.49 -19.61
C SER A 12 17.33 3.48 -20.24
N THR A 13 17.45 3.75 -21.54
CA THR A 13 16.60 4.73 -22.26
C THR A 13 15.13 4.32 -22.25
N SER A 14 14.83 3.05 -22.55
CA SER A 14 13.48 2.50 -22.50
C SER A 14 12.87 2.57 -21.10
N SER A 15 13.66 2.29 -20.06
CA SER A 15 13.21 2.35 -18.67
C SER A 15 12.83 3.76 -18.24
N TRP A 16 13.62 4.78 -18.61
CA TRP A 16 13.28 6.18 -18.34
C TRP A 16 12.00 6.61 -19.04
N ILE A 17 11.80 6.20 -20.29
CA ILE A 17 10.56 6.47 -21.04
C ILE A 17 9.35 5.87 -20.30
N TYR A 18 9.44 4.60 -19.87
CA TYR A 18 8.35 3.98 -19.12
C TYR A 18 8.11 4.65 -17.77
N CYS A 19 9.15 5.04 -17.03
CA CYS A 19 9.00 5.78 -15.78
C CYS A 19 8.28 7.12 -15.97
N ILE A 20 8.67 7.91 -16.98
CA ILE A 20 8.01 9.18 -17.30
C ILE A 20 6.55 8.93 -17.68
N LEU A 21 6.31 7.95 -18.53
CA LEU A 21 4.96 7.62 -18.98
C LEU A 21 4.08 7.15 -17.81
N LEU A 22 4.62 6.39 -16.87
CA LEU A 22 3.92 6.02 -15.64
C LEU A 22 3.56 7.22 -14.78
N VAL A 23 4.45 8.20 -14.63
CA VAL A 23 4.13 9.45 -13.91
C VAL A 23 2.99 10.18 -14.60
N VAL A 24 3.03 10.31 -15.93
CA VAL A 24 1.96 10.95 -16.71
C VAL A 24 0.64 10.21 -16.53
N LEU A 25 0.62 8.88 -16.68
CA LEU A 25 -0.58 8.07 -16.50
C LEU A 25 -1.17 8.20 -15.09
N ASN A 26 -0.32 8.22 -14.05
CA ASN A 26 -0.76 8.43 -12.67
C ASN A 26 -1.43 9.81 -12.50
N ILE A 27 -0.84 10.87 -13.06
CA ILE A 27 -1.44 12.21 -13.02
C ILE A 27 -2.79 12.23 -13.73
N GLN A 28 -2.90 11.60 -14.90
CA GLN A 28 -4.17 11.54 -15.65
C GLN A 28 -5.23 10.73 -14.91
N TYR A 29 -4.86 9.59 -14.32
CA TYR A 29 -5.73 8.79 -13.48
C TYR A 29 -6.29 9.61 -12.31
N SER A 30 -5.43 10.35 -11.59
CA SER A 30 -5.83 11.19 -10.47
C SER A 30 -6.74 12.34 -10.89
N LYS A 31 -6.53 12.93 -12.07
CA LYS A 31 -7.41 13.96 -12.65
C LYS A 31 -8.79 13.40 -12.99
N VAL A 32 -8.87 12.24 -13.64
CA VAL A 32 -10.16 11.61 -13.94
C VAL A 32 -10.88 11.19 -12.65
N HIS A 33 -10.15 10.70 -11.65
CA HIS A 33 -10.72 10.37 -10.35
C HIS A 33 -11.35 11.61 -9.70
N LEU A 34 -10.71 12.77 -9.82
CA LEU A 34 -11.28 14.03 -9.39
C LEU A 34 -12.53 14.41 -10.21
N SER A 35 -12.52 14.22 -11.53
CA SER A 35 -13.71 14.46 -12.36
C SER A 35 -14.90 13.61 -11.93
N VAL A 36 -14.68 12.36 -11.51
CA VAL A 36 -15.73 11.52 -10.90
C VAL A 36 -16.25 12.16 -9.62
N THR A 37 -15.37 12.64 -8.74
CA THR A 37 -15.79 13.34 -7.51
C THR A 37 -16.65 14.57 -7.81
N LYS A 38 -16.24 15.40 -8.78
CA LYS A 38 -17.03 16.57 -9.22
C LYS A 38 -18.37 16.16 -9.86
N TRP A 39 -18.38 15.07 -10.61
CA TRP A 39 -19.60 14.53 -11.20
C TRP A 39 -20.66 14.20 -10.15
N PHE A 40 -20.27 13.55 -9.04
CA PHE A 40 -21.20 13.30 -7.94
C PHE A 40 -21.76 14.60 -7.36
N SER A 41 -20.93 15.63 -7.20
CA SER A 41 -21.37 16.95 -6.74
C SER A 41 -22.49 17.51 -7.62
N VAL A 42 -22.26 17.52 -8.94
CA VAL A 42 -23.20 18.06 -9.93
C VAL A 42 -24.51 17.29 -9.92
N ILE A 43 -24.46 15.96 -9.94
CA ILE A 43 -25.66 15.12 -9.94
C ILE A 43 -26.47 15.31 -8.66
N TYR A 44 -25.84 15.34 -7.50
CA TYR A 44 -26.57 15.53 -6.25
C TYR A 44 -27.23 16.92 -6.16
N ASN A 45 -26.58 17.97 -6.65
CA ASN A 45 -27.21 19.29 -6.70
C ASN A 45 -28.40 19.30 -7.67
N LEU A 46 -28.24 18.76 -8.88
CA LEU A 46 -29.34 18.65 -9.85
C LEU A 46 -30.54 17.85 -9.32
N LEU A 47 -30.28 16.78 -8.56
CA LEU A 47 -31.34 16.02 -7.91
C LEU A 47 -32.10 16.87 -6.89
N VAL A 48 -31.39 17.61 -6.05
CA VAL A 48 -32.00 18.51 -5.06
C VAL A 48 -32.81 19.60 -5.72
N ASP A 49 -32.28 20.21 -6.79
CA ASP A 49 -32.98 21.23 -7.55
C ASP A 49 -34.26 20.65 -8.17
N SER A 50 -34.20 19.43 -8.71
CA SER A 50 -35.38 18.73 -9.25
C SER A 50 -36.43 18.35 -8.20
N PHE A 51 -36.05 18.15 -6.94
CA PHE A 51 -36.99 17.92 -5.85
C PHE A 51 -37.68 19.21 -5.40
N ASN A 52 -37.01 20.36 -5.56
CA ASN A 52 -37.51 21.66 -5.13
C ASN A 52 -38.28 22.40 -6.25
N SER A 53 -38.21 21.94 -7.49
CA SER A 53 -38.87 22.58 -8.64
C SER A 53 -40.38 22.33 -8.66
N GLU A 54 -41.12 23.29 -9.23
CA GLU A 54 -42.58 23.19 -9.41
C GLU A 54 -42.96 22.10 -10.45
N GLN A 55 -44.22 21.63 -10.37
CA GLN A 55 -44.74 20.65 -11.31
C GLN A 55 -44.72 21.19 -12.75
N GLY A 56 -43.78 20.72 -13.57
CA GLY A 56 -43.65 21.10 -14.99
C GLY A 56 -42.23 21.40 -15.44
N GLU A 57 -41.30 21.72 -14.53
CA GLU A 57 -39.88 21.87 -14.87
C GLU A 57 -39.22 20.51 -15.10
N SER A 58 -38.59 20.32 -16.27
CA SER A 58 -37.98 19.03 -16.64
C SER A 58 -36.46 19.07 -16.52
N TYR A 59 -35.95 18.64 -15.37
CA TYR A 59 -34.52 18.37 -15.15
C TYR A 59 -34.04 17.05 -15.79
N MET A 60 -34.96 16.29 -16.38
CA MET A 60 -34.71 14.95 -16.89
C MET A 60 -33.62 14.93 -17.97
N ASN A 61 -33.60 15.92 -18.88
CA ASN A 61 -32.62 15.98 -19.96
C ASN A 61 -31.21 16.31 -19.43
N ASP A 62 -31.10 17.25 -18.50
CA ASP A 62 -29.83 17.64 -17.89
C ASP A 62 -29.23 16.51 -17.06
N ILE A 63 -30.05 15.83 -16.25
CA ILE A 63 -29.64 14.66 -15.48
C ILE A 63 -29.19 13.53 -16.42
N LYS A 64 -29.96 13.21 -17.47
CA LYS A 64 -29.59 12.18 -18.46
C LYS A 64 -28.25 12.50 -19.13
N LEU A 65 -28.04 13.75 -19.56
CA LEU A 65 -26.81 14.16 -20.22
C LEU A 65 -25.61 14.04 -19.29
N LYS A 66 -25.76 14.45 -18.02
CA LYS A 66 -24.70 14.26 -17.03
C LYS A 66 -24.48 12.78 -16.69
N MET A 67 -25.52 11.96 -16.62
CA MET A 67 -25.39 10.53 -16.33
C MET A 67 -24.56 9.78 -17.38
N LEU A 68 -24.67 10.16 -18.65
CA LEU A 68 -23.87 9.58 -19.74
C LEU A 68 -22.36 9.81 -19.60
N SER A 69 -21.94 10.83 -18.84
CA SER A 69 -20.51 11.12 -18.64
C SER A 69 -19.82 10.20 -17.63
N LEU A 70 -20.56 9.59 -16.68
CA LEU A 70 -19.94 8.72 -15.66
C LEU A 70 -19.31 7.46 -16.25
N PRO A 71 -19.99 6.67 -17.11
CA PRO A 71 -19.38 5.51 -17.77
C PRO A 71 -18.08 5.86 -18.48
N MET A 72 -18.02 7.03 -19.15
CA MET A 72 -16.81 7.49 -19.83
C MET A 72 -15.64 7.69 -18.84
N PHE A 73 -15.88 8.32 -17.69
CA PHE A 73 -14.84 8.46 -16.66
C PHE A 73 -14.39 7.11 -16.09
N LEU A 74 -15.31 6.18 -15.87
CA LEU A 74 -14.98 4.83 -15.37
C LEU A 74 -14.14 4.04 -16.37
N VAL A 75 -14.47 4.11 -17.65
CA VAL A 75 -13.68 3.50 -18.73
C VAL A 75 -12.28 4.10 -18.77
N LEU A 76 -12.14 5.43 -18.65
CA LEU A 76 -10.84 6.09 -18.61
C LEU A 76 -10.00 5.69 -17.39
N LEU A 77 -10.62 5.58 -16.20
CA LEU A 77 -9.93 5.09 -15.00
C LEU A 77 -9.42 3.66 -15.19
N CYS A 78 -10.25 2.78 -15.76
CA CYS A 78 -9.87 1.41 -16.08
C CYS A 78 -8.72 1.40 -17.08
N PHE A 79 -8.83 2.16 -18.17
CA PHE A 79 -7.81 2.29 -19.20
C PHE A 79 -6.46 2.72 -18.62
N PHE A 80 -6.42 3.81 -17.85
CA PHE A 80 -5.16 4.28 -17.26
C PHE A 80 -4.57 3.27 -16.26
N ARG A 81 -5.42 2.57 -15.49
CA ARG A 81 -4.96 1.51 -14.57
C ARG A 81 -4.35 0.33 -15.30
N VAL A 82 -5.03 -0.19 -16.31
CA VAL A 82 -4.56 -1.32 -17.13
C VAL A 82 -3.26 -0.95 -17.85
N LEU A 83 -3.21 0.24 -18.43
CA LEU A 83 -2.04 0.71 -19.16
C LEU A 83 -0.84 0.93 -18.22
N SER A 84 -1.06 1.49 -17.03
CA SER A 84 0.00 1.60 -16.01
C SER A 84 0.52 0.22 -15.60
N ASN A 85 -0.37 -0.77 -15.46
CA ASN A 85 0.02 -2.13 -15.06
C ASN A 85 0.88 -2.80 -16.11
N PHE A 86 0.51 -2.60 -17.38
CA PHE A 86 1.27 -3.07 -18.52
C PHE A 86 2.70 -2.49 -18.55
N PHE A 87 2.85 -1.17 -18.42
CA PHE A 87 4.17 -0.55 -18.46
C PHE A 87 5.06 -0.87 -17.25
N ILE A 88 4.49 -0.97 -16.05
CA ILE A 88 5.26 -1.42 -14.87
C ILE A 88 5.73 -2.86 -15.08
N THR A 89 4.87 -3.74 -15.62
CA THR A 89 5.24 -5.12 -15.90
C THR A 89 6.41 -5.19 -16.89
N ILE A 90 6.40 -4.38 -17.95
CA ILE A 90 7.53 -4.31 -18.91
C ILE A 90 8.80 -3.81 -18.21
N LEU A 91 8.71 -2.73 -17.44
CA LEU A 91 9.84 -2.16 -16.71
C LEU A 91 10.47 -3.20 -15.78
N LEU A 92 9.64 -3.91 -15.01
CA LEU A 92 10.07 -4.93 -14.06
C LEU A 92 10.60 -6.18 -14.76
N LEU A 93 10.07 -6.57 -15.91
CA LEU A 93 10.62 -7.66 -16.72
C LEU A 93 12.03 -7.32 -17.22
N ASN A 94 12.21 -6.11 -17.76
CA ASN A 94 13.51 -5.64 -18.24
C ASN A 94 14.52 -5.58 -17.09
N TRP A 95 14.08 -5.10 -15.93
CA TRP A 95 14.90 -5.06 -14.74
C TRP A 95 15.27 -6.46 -14.26
N ARG A 96 14.32 -7.39 -14.15
CA ARG A 96 14.58 -8.79 -13.77
C ARG A 96 15.60 -9.44 -14.70
N ASN A 97 15.43 -9.29 -16.01
CA ASN A 97 16.36 -9.85 -16.99
C ASN A 97 17.77 -9.27 -16.84
N PHE A 98 17.87 -7.95 -16.60
CA PHE A 98 19.16 -7.31 -16.31
C PHE A 98 19.79 -7.84 -15.02
N GLU A 99 19.03 -7.92 -13.92
CA GLU A 99 19.51 -8.39 -12.63
C GLU A 99 19.99 -9.84 -12.71
N SER A 100 19.19 -10.73 -13.30
CA SER A 100 19.56 -12.14 -13.48
C SER A 100 20.82 -12.27 -14.32
N ASN A 101 20.90 -11.60 -15.48
CA ASN A 101 22.10 -11.66 -16.32
C ASN A 101 23.34 -11.12 -15.62
N TYR A 102 23.22 -9.99 -14.90
CA TYR A 102 24.32 -9.42 -14.12
C TYR A 102 24.81 -10.40 -13.04
N LEU A 103 23.91 -11.09 -12.33
CA LEU A 103 24.29 -12.07 -11.32
C LEU A 103 24.94 -13.31 -11.96
N PHE A 104 24.44 -13.78 -13.11
CA PHE A 104 25.02 -14.89 -13.85
C PHE A 104 26.41 -14.58 -14.40
N GLU A 105 26.63 -13.41 -14.99
CA GLU A 105 27.96 -12.97 -15.49
C GLU A 105 29.00 -12.91 -14.36
N ASN A 106 28.55 -12.64 -13.13
CA ASN A 106 29.39 -12.55 -11.95
C ASN A 106 29.32 -13.80 -11.06
N TRP A 107 28.76 -14.90 -11.56
CA TRP A 107 28.53 -16.15 -10.83
C TRP A 107 29.79 -16.66 -10.14
N ARG A 108 30.95 -16.55 -10.80
CA ARG A 108 32.25 -17.00 -10.28
C ARG A 108 32.59 -16.42 -8.91
N PHE A 109 32.12 -15.21 -8.60
CA PHE A 109 32.39 -14.51 -7.35
C PHE A 109 31.39 -14.83 -6.24
N ILE A 110 30.18 -15.25 -6.60
CA ILE A 110 29.08 -15.45 -5.65
C ILE A 110 28.74 -16.92 -5.43
N LYS A 111 29.23 -17.85 -6.26
CA LYS A 111 28.88 -19.28 -6.19
C LYS A 111 29.14 -19.97 -4.83
N LYS A 112 30.07 -19.45 -4.03
CA LYS A 112 30.39 -19.99 -2.69
C LYS A 112 29.36 -19.55 -1.62
N VAL A 113 28.51 -18.57 -1.92
CA VAL A 113 27.48 -18.12 -0.98
C VAL A 113 26.34 -19.13 -0.96
N GLU A 114 25.91 -19.51 0.23
CA GLU A 114 24.83 -20.47 0.43
C GLU A 114 23.51 -19.96 -0.15
N GLY A 115 22.79 -20.83 -0.88
CA GLY A 115 21.47 -20.53 -1.43
C GLY A 115 21.43 -19.48 -2.54
N VAL A 116 22.55 -19.19 -3.23
CA VAL A 116 22.59 -18.15 -4.27
C VAL A 116 21.66 -18.46 -5.44
N SER A 117 21.56 -19.72 -5.87
CA SER A 117 20.64 -20.14 -6.93
C SER A 117 19.19 -19.81 -6.57
N GLN A 118 18.80 -20.07 -5.32
CA GLN A 118 17.48 -19.76 -4.78
C GLN A 118 17.26 -18.24 -4.73
N ARG A 119 18.22 -17.47 -4.21
CA ARG A 119 18.13 -15.99 -4.16
C ARG A 119 17.97 -15.37 -5.54
N ILE A 120 18.72 -15.85 -6.55
CA ILE A 120 18.60 -15.34 -7.92
C ILE A 120 17.21 -15.58 -8.49
N GLN A 121 16.58 -16.71 -8.18
CA GLN A 121 15.25 -17.04 -8.72
C GLN A 121 14.12 -16.45 -7.88
N GLU A 122 14.07 -16.78 -6.60
CA GLU A 122 12.97 -16.45 -5.70
C GLU A 122 12.97 -14.97 -5.32
N ASP A 123 14.10 -14.42 -4.85
CA ASP A 123 14.15 -13.03 -4.38
C ASP A 123 13.90 -12.05 -5.54
N THR A 124 14.45 -12.31 -6.73
CA THR A 124 14.21 -11.41 -7.88
C THR A 124 12.75 -11.38 -8.31
N ILE A 125 12.07 -12.54 -8.30
CA ILE A 125 10.64 -12.62 -8.59
C ILE A 125 9.82 -11.97 -7.48
N GLN A 126 10.17 -12.20 -6.22
CA GLN A 126 9.50 -11.63 -5.05
C GLN A 126 9.54 -10.10 -5.09
N VAL A 127 10.72 -9.53 -5.35
CA VAL A 127 10.91 -8.09 -5.49
C VAL A 127 10.04 -7.51 -6.61
N VAL A 128 9.99 -8.15 -7.78
CA VAL A 128 9.11 -7.73 -8.89
C VAL A 128 7.64 -7.74 -8.48
N LYS A 129 7.17 -8.82 -7.84
CA LYS A 129 5.78 -8.95 -7.39
C LYS A 129 5.40 -7.87 -6.37
N LEU A 130 6.27 -7.64 -5.38
CA LEU A 130 6.05 -6.66 -4.32
C LEU A 130 6.08 -5.22 -4.86
N ILE A 131 7.01 -4.88 -5.76
CA ILE A 131 7.02 -3.54 -6.36
C ILE A 131 5.75 -3.31 -7.19
N LEU A 132 5.32 -4.31 -7.98
CA LEU A 132 4.10 -4.20 -8.77
C LEU A 132 2.89 -3.94 -7.86
N SER A 133 2.72 -4.73 -6.80
CA SER A 133 1.59 -4.59 -5.89
C SER A 133 1.64 -3.26 -5.11
N LEU A 134 2.80 -2.90 -4.56
CA LEU A 134 2.99 -1.68 -3.78
C LEU A 134 2.85 -0.41 -4.62
N PHE A 135 3.26 -0.42 -5.89
CA PHE A 135 3.10 0.75 -6.76
C PHE A 135 1.63 1.14 -6.90
N PHE A 136 0.75 0.18 -7.23
CA PHE A 136 -0.68 0.45 -7.38
C PHE A 136 -1.34 0.88 -6.08
N ARG A 137 -0.89 0.34 -4.95
CA ARG A 137 -1.45 0.68 -3.64
C ARG A 137 -0.98 2.06 -3.19
N ILE A 138 0.33 2.32 -3.20
CA ILE A 138 0.92 3.51 -2.60
C ILE A 138 0.95 4.68 -3.57
N VAL A 139 1.57 4.53 -4.74
CA VAL A 139 1.84 5.67 -5.66
C VAL A 139 0.53 6.27 -6.17
N ILE A 140 -0.42 5.42 -6.59
CA ILE A 140 -1.74 5.88 -7.04
C ILE A 140 -2.53 6.51 -5.89
N SER A 141 -2.48 5.93 -4.68
CA SER A 141 -3.21 6.49 -3.54
C SER A 141 -2.67 7.87 -3.16
N ILE A 142 -1.35 8.03 -3.07
CA ILE A 142 -0.70 9.32 -2.81
C ILE A 142 -1.03 10.33 -3.91
N SER A 143 -0.91 9.95 -5.18
CA SER A 143 -1.20 10.84 -6.31
C SER A 143 -2.64 11.35 -6.27
N ARG A 144 -3.61 10.46 -5.99
CA ARG A 144 -5.01 10.85 -5.82
C ARG A 144 -5.17 11.81 -4.64
N SER A 145 -4.57 11.50 -3.50
CA SER A 145 -4.65 12.35 -2.31
C SER A 145 -4.11 13.75 -2.57
N LEU A 146 -2.96 13.88 -3.24
CA LEU A 146 -2.37 15.18 -3.58
C LEU A 146 -3.31 16.04 -4.43
N VAL A 147 -4.09 15.44 -5.34
CA VAL A 147 -5.08 16.17 -6.14
C VAL A 147 -6.32 16.55 -5.35
N HIS A 148 -6.70 15.78 -4.31
CA HIS A 148 -7.91 16.03 -3.52
C HIS A 148 -7.67 16.96 -2.31
N ILE A 149 -6.43 17.06 -1.80
CA ILE A 149 -6.08 17.94 -0.67
C ILE A 149 -6.48 19.41 -0.94
N PRO A 150 -6.15 20.04 -2.09
CA PRO A 150 -6.51 21.44 -2.35
C PRO A 150 -8.01 21.69 -2.29
N ILE A 151 -8.80 20.74 -2.79
CA ILE A 151 -10.26 20.84 -2.79
C ILE A 151 -10.80 20.69 -1.37
N LEU A 152 -10.23 19.77 -0.60
CA LEU A 152 -10.60 19.62 0.80
C LEU A 152 -10.31 20.89 1.61
N ILE A 153 -9.19 21.57 1.35
CA ILE A 153 -8.87 22.89 1.93
C ILE A 153 -9.94 23.92 1.54
N GLU A 154 -10.30 23.99 0.26
CA GLU A 154 -11.29 24.95 -0.24
C GLU A 154 -12.67 24.77 0.44
N TYR A 155 -13.13 23.53 0.58
CA TYR A 155 -14.38 23.24 1.28
C TYR A 155 -14.26 23.46 2.79
N SER A 156 -13.11 23.18 3.39
CA SER A 156 -12.87 23.40 4.82
C SER A 156 -13.11 24.85 5.22
N LYS A 157 -12.73 25.82 4.37
CA LYS A 157 -12.97 27.25 4.59
C LYS A 157 -14.46 27.62 4.65
N ARG A 158 -15.32 26.84 3.98
CA ARG A 158 -16.77 27.05 3.95
C ARG A 158 -17.46 26.41 5.15
N VAL A 159 -16.87 25.35 5.72
CA VAL A 159 -17.45 24.59 6.82
C VAL A 159 -16.92 25.08 8.16
N LYS A 160 -17.63 26.05 8.75
CA LYS A 160 -17.31 26.63 10.07
C LYS A 160 -17.95 25.83 11.20
N GLY A 161 -17.45 25.95 12.42
CA GLY A 161 -18.17 25.49 13.62
C GLY A 161 -18.46 24.00 13.69
N ILE A 162 -17.52 23.17 13.21
CA ILE A 162 -17.54 21.73 13.48
C ILE A 162 -16.96 21.50 14.87
N PRO A 163 -17.70 20.95 15.84
CA PRO A 163 -17.13 20.57 17.13
C PRO A 163 -15.95 19.60 16.95
N PRO A 164 -14.81 19.79 17.64
CA PRO A 164 -14.55 20.73 18.73
C PRO A 164 -13.97 22.10 18.31
N PHE A 165 -13.92 22.41 17.02
CA PHE A 165 -13.29 23.62 16.49
C PHE A 165 -14.22 24.84 16.52
N SER A 166 -13.65 26.03 16.73
CA SER A 166 -14.36 27.30 16.68
C SER A 166 -14.76 27.68 15.25
N ASP A 167 -15.68 28.65 15.12
CA ASP A 167 -16.18 29.15 13.84
C ASP A 167 -15.10 29.84 12.98
N GLU A 168 -14.03 30.34 13.61
CA GLU A 168 -12.93 31.03 12.93
C GLU A 168 -11.89 30.07 12.34
N PHE A 169 -11.95 28.78 12.67
CA PHE A 169 -10.93 27.82 12.26
C PHE A 169 -11.18 27.29 10.83
N GLU A 170 -10.44 27.84 9.86
CA GLU A 170 -10.58 27.52 8.42
C GLU A 170 -10.19 26.09 8.02
N TYR A 171 -9.42 25.37 8.84
CA TYR A 171 -8.86 24.06 8.50
C TYR A 171 -9.53 22.90 9.25
N SER A 172 -10.78 23.11 9.69
CA SER A 172 -11.57 22.16 10.50
C SER A 172 -11.59 20.73 9.94
N LEU A 173 -11.86 20.55 8.64
CA LEU A 173 -11.95 19.23 8.00
C LEU A 173 -10.58 18.53 7.95
N ILE A 174 -9.51 19.28 7.74
CA ILE A 174 -8.15 18.73 7.65
C ILE A 174 -7.66 18.33 9.03
N ALA A 175 -7.85 19.20 10.02
CA ALA A 175 -7.53 18.87 11.40
C ALA A 175 -8.29 17.62 11.85
N TYR A 176 -9.59 17.51 11.50
CA TYR A 176 -10.37 16.31 11.78
C TYR A 176 -9.79 15.06 11.12
N LEU A 177 -9.42 15.15 9.84
CA LEU A 177 -8.78 14.06 9.10
C LEU A 177 -7.50 13.59 9.79
N PHE A 178 -6.60 14.51 10.13
CA PHE A 178 -5.35 14.17 10.81
C PHE A 178 -5.59 13.60 12.21
N MET A 179 -6.57 14.11 12.96
CA MET A 179 -6.94 13.54 14.26
C MET A 179 -7.41 12.09 14.11
N LEU A 180 -8.35 11.80 13.21
CA LEU A 180 -8.85 10.43 13.02
C LEU A 180 -7.77 9.47 12.55
N VAL A 181 -6.95 9.90 11.58
CA VAL A 181 -5.85 9.07 11.08
C VAL A 181 -4.84 8.82 12.20
N SER A 182 -4.54 9.83 13.03
CA SER A 182 -3.65 9.67 14.18
C SER A 182 -4.22 8.69 15.21
N ILE A 183 -5.53 8.74 15.49
CA ILE A 183 -6.21 7.80 16.39
C ILE A 183 -6.15 6.37 15.83
N LEU A 184 -6.42 6.18 14.52
CA LEU A 184 -6.26 4.90 13.85
C LEU A 184 -4.84 4.36 14.01
N MET A 185 -3.84 5.20 13.71
CA MET A 185 -2.43 4.85 13.79
C MET A 185 -2.00 4.45 15.21
N LEU A 186 -2.43 5.21 16.22
CA LEU A 186 -2.19 4.87 17.62
C LEU A 186 -2.88 3.56 18.02
N GLY A 187 -4.15 3.39 17.65
CA GLY A 187 -4.90 2.16 17.95
C GLY A 187 -4.27 0.91 17.34
N VAL A 188 -3.86 1.00 16.07
CA VAL A 188 -3.12 -0.05 15.37
C VAL A 188 -1.78 -0.32 16.06
N TYR A 189 -1.01 0.70 16.41
CA TYR A 189 0.27 0.55 17.08
C TYR A 189 0.15 -0.14 18.45
N PHE A 190 -0.80 0.29 19.29
CA PHE A 190 -1.00 -0.30 20.61
C PHE A 190 -1.43 -1.76 20.55
N THR A 191 -2.23 -2.13 19.55
CA THR A 191 -2.69 -3.51 19.36
C THR A 191 -1.62 -4.41 18.72
N SER A 192 -0.74 -3.87 17.88
CA SER A 192 0.28 -4.64 17.15
C SER A 192 1.63 -4.77 17.87
N ARG A 193 1.99 -3.86 18.80
CA ARG A 193 3.34 -3.81 19.41
C ARG A 193 3.81 -5.14 20.00
N LYS A 194 2.94 -5.90 20.68
CA LYS A 194 3.29 -7.18 21.30
C LYS A 194 3.22 -8.37 20.33
N MET A 195 2.54 -8.21 19.20
CA MET A 195 2.35 -9.26 18.19
C MET A 195 3.68 -9.65 17.55
N SER A 196 4.52 -8.66 17.20
CA SER A 196 5.83 -8.90 16.59
C SER A 196 6.74 -9.78 17.47
N SER A 197 6.79 -9.53 18.78
CA SER A 197 7.58 -10.34 19.72
C SER A 197 7.10 -11.79 19.78
N LYS A 198 5.78 -12.02 19.71
CA LYS A 198 5.22 -13.38 19.71
C LYS A 198 5.48 -14.12 18.40
N ILE A 199 5.44 -13.43 17.27
CA ILE A 199 5.80 -14.00 15.96
C ILE A 199 7.28 -14.43 15.94
N MET A 200 8.18 -13.60 16.46
CA MET A 200 9.59 -13.95 16.56
C MET A 200 9.81 -15.19 17.44
N ASN A 201 9.17 -15.25 18.61
CA ASN A 201 9.25 -16.43 19.47
C ASN A 201 8.70 -17.69 18.77
N LYS A 202 7.61 -17.55 17.99
CA LYS A 202 7.08 -18.63 17.17
C LYS A 202 8.14 -19.15 16.18
N GLU A 203 8.82 -18.27 15.45
CA GLU A 203 9.85 -18.67 14.48
C GLU A 203 11.01 -19.44 15.13
N ILE A 204 11.43 -19.03 16.33
CA ILE A 204 12.48 -19.71 17.10
C ILE A 204 12.03 -21.12 17.51
N VAL A 205 10.84 -21.25 18.10
CA VAL A 205 10.30 -22.54 18.55
C VAL A 205 10.00 -23.45 17.34
N GLU A 206 9.50 -22.91 16.22
CA GLU A 206 9.31 -23.68 14.99
C GLU A 206 10.63 -24.14 14.38
N ALA A 207 11.70 -23.34 14.42
CA ALA A 207 13.00 -23.76 13.94
C ALA A 207 13.59 -24.89 14.79
N GLU A 208 13.43 -24.83 16.11
CA GLU A 208 13.82 -25.92 17.01
C GLU A 208 13.00 -27.18 16.76
N PHE A 209 11.68 -27.03 16.60
CA PHE A 209 10.78 -28.14 16.26
C PHE A 209 11.18 -28.80 14.93
N ARG A 210 11.47 -28.02 13.88
CA ARG A 210 11.96 -28.54 12.59
C ARG A 210 13.29 -29.28 12.75
N LYS A 211 14.22 -28.77 13.56
CA LYS A 211 15.49 -29.42 13.84
C LYS A 211 15.30 -30.79 14.51
N GLN A 212 14.40 -30.88 15.48
CA GLN A 212 14.09 -32.15 16.14
C GLN A 212 13.46 -33.17 15.18
N LEU A 213 12.58 -32.73 14.28
CA LEU A 213 11.99 -33.60 13.26
C LEU A 213 13.07 -34.18 12.33
N ILE A 214 14.01 -33.36 11.86
CA ILE A 214 15.14 -33.82 11.03
C ILE A 214 15.99 -34.86 11.77
N LEU A 215 16.30 -34.64 13.05
CA LEU A 215 17.03 -35.62 13.87
C LEU A 215 16.26 -36.94 14.05
N GLY A 216 14.92 -36.89 14.04
CA GLY A 216 14.05 -38.05 14.04
C GLY A 216 14.09 -38.82 12.73
N GLU A 217 14.11 -38.12 11.59
CA GLU A 217 14.26 -38.72 10.26
C GLU A 217 15.63 -39.41 10.08
N GLU A 218 16.68 -38.84 10.68
CA GLU A 218 18.05 -39.41 10.66
C GLU A 218 18.23 -40.66 11.56
N GLY A 219 17.18 -41.10 12.26
CA GLY A 219 17.18 -42.35 13.03
C GLY A 219 18.00 -42.28 14.33
N VAL A 220 18.21 -41.08 14.89
CA VAL A 220 18.98 -40.90 16.13
C VAL A 220 18.22 -41.53 17.32
N PRO A 221 18.80 -42.51 18.04
CA PRO A 221 18.11 -43.29 19.09
C PRO A 221 17.79 -42.53 20.38
N ARG A 222 17.90 -41.19 20.39
CA ARG A 222 17.68 -40.32 21.55
C ARG A 222 16.45 -39.41 21.45
N LEU A 223 15.61 -39.54 20.42
CA LEU A 223 14.37 -38.78 20.37
C LEU A 223 13.35 -39.36 21.37
N ASN A 224 13.23 -38.72 22.54
CA ASN A 224 12.07 -38.90 23.40
C ASN A 224 10.87 -38.19 22.75
N LEU A 225 10.21 -38.89 21.85
CA LEU A 225 9.05 -38.41 21.09
C LEU A 225 7.98 -37.77 22.00
N SER A 226 7.76 -38.35 23.18
CA SER A 226 6.80 -37.88 24.18
C SER A 226 7.19 -36.54 24.83
N LEU A 227 8.47 -36.19 24.89
CA LEU A 227 8.95 -34.93 25.48
C LEU A 227 8.84 -33.80 24.45
N ILE A 228 9.12 -34.11 23.18
CA ILE A 228 8.94 -33.20 22.04
C ILE A 228 7.46 -32.88 21.83
N GLU A 229 6.60 -33.90 21.83
CA GLU A 229 5.15 -33.71 21.66
C GLU A 229 4.55 -32.91 22.82
N ASN A 230 4.89 -33.24 24.07
CA ASN A 230 4.26 -32.57 25.20
C ASN A 230 4.81 -31.16 25.48
N ALA A 231 6.10 -30.89 25.26
CA ALA A 231 6.69 -29.58 25.54
C ALA A 231 6.57 -28.63 24.34
N LEU A 232 7.12 -29.00 23.18
CA LEU A 232 7.21 -28.09 22.04
C LEU A 232 5.85 -27.88 21.36
N VAL A 233 5.03 -28.92 21.21
CA VAL A 233 3.70 -28.75 20.58
C VAL A 233 2.75 -27.99 21.50
N SER A 234 2.80 -28.21 22.81
CA SER A 234 1.97 -27.45 23.75
C SER A 234 2.40 -25.99 23.84
N GLU A 235 3.71 -25.70 23.86
CA GLU A 235 4.24 -24.35 23.79
C GLU A 235 3.85 -23.66 22.48
N LEU A 236 4.02 -24.35 21.35
CA LEU A 236 3.64 -23.84 20.04
C LEU A 236 2.14 -23.53 19.99
N LYS A 237 1.28 -24.38 20.58
CA LYS A 237 -0.17 -24.15 20.67
C LYS A 237 -0.51 -22.91 21.48
N LEU A 238 0.16 -22.67 22.62
CA LEU A 238 -0.02 -21.46 23.43
C LEU A 238 0.42 -20.21 22.66
N ILE A 239 1.57 -20.26 21.99
CA ILE A 239 2.06 -19.15 21.16
C ILE A 239 1.08 -18.85 20.01
N HIS A 240 0.54 -19.87 19.34
CA HIS A 240 -0.47 -19.69 18.29
C HIS A 240 -1.75 -19.05 18.84
N SER A 241 -2.23 -19.51 20.00
CA SER A 241 -3.41 -18.93 20.66
C SER A 241 -3.19 -17.45 21.00
N ASP A 242 -2.02 -17.10 21.54
CA ASP A 242 -1.67 -15.71 21.82
C ASP A 242 -1.65 -14.86 20.54
N ILE A 243 -0.97 -15.33 19.49
CA ILE A 243 -0.91 -14.64 18.19
C ILE A 243 -2.33 -14.43 17.63
N TYR A 244 -3.19 -15.44 17.74
CA TYR A 244 -4.59 -15.33 17.31
C TYR A 244 -5.34 -14.25 18.09
N LEU A 245 -5.20 -14.20 19.42
CA LEU A 245 -5.82 -13.16 20.26
C LEU A 245 -5.31 -11.76 19.92
N TYR A 246 -4.00 -11.60 19.67
CA TYR A 246 -3.43 -10.32 19.21
C TYR A 246 -3.96 -9.94 17.83
N SER A 247 -4.04 -10.89 16.90
CA SER A 247 -4.59 -10.67 15.55
C SER A 247 -6.06 -10.26 15.62
N LEU A 248 -6.87 -10.91 16.46
CA LEU A 248 -8.27 -10.57 16.66
C LEU A 248 -8.43 -9.13 17.17
N ARG A 249 -7.64 -8.73 18.19
CA ARG A 249 -7.65 -7.36 18.72
C ARG A 249 -7.23 -6.34 17.65
N TYR A 250 -6.16 -6.62 16.93
CA TYR A 250 -5.69 -5.77 15.83
C TYR A 250 -6.76 -5.60 14.74
N ASN A 251 -7.33 -6.71 14.26
CA ASN A 251 -8.35 -6.70 13.20
C ASN A 251 -9.61 -5.96 13.63
N LEU A 252 -10.06 -6.16 14.87
CA LEU A 252 -11.22 -5.46 15.43
C LEU A 252 -10.95 -3.95 15.51
N THR A 253 -9.79 -3.54 16.02
CA THR A 253 -9.41 -2.13 16.13
C THR A 253 -9.22 -1.47 14.76
N ASN A 254 -8.48 -2.11 13.86
CA ASN A 254 -8.25 -1.60 12.51
C ASN A 254 -9.56 -1.46 11.72
N GLY A 255 -10.42 -2.48 11.74
CA GLY A 255 -11.70 -2.49 11.04
C GLY A 255 -12.72 -1.48 11.60
N SER A 256 -12.82 -1.37 12.92
CA SER A 256 -13.72 -0.39 13.57
C SER A 256 -13.28 1.04 13.31
N LEU A 257 -12.00 1.36 13.52
CA LEU A 257 -11.48 2.71 13.30
C LEU A 257 -11.49 3.10 11.80
N SER A 258 -11.23 2.15 10.89
CA SER A 258 -11.37 2.41 9.44
C SER A 258 -12.81 2.72 9.05
N SER A 259 -13.79 1.98 9.59
CA SER A 259 -15.21 2.28 9.41
C SER A 259 -15.56 3.67 9.96
N MET A 260 -15.03 4.05 11.12
CA MET A 260 -15.24 5.39 11.67
C MET A 260 -14.71 6.46 10.70
N ILE A 261 -13.50 6.32 10.16
CA ILE A 261 -12.95 7.28 9.18
C ILE A 261 -13.86 7.44 7.96
N GLU A 262 -14.44 6.35 7.46
CA GLU A 262 -15.29 6.36 6.27
C GLU A 262 -16.63 7.09 6.50
N PHE A 263 -17.29 6.84 7.64
CA PHE A 263 -18.65 7.33 7.91
C PHE A 263 -18.71 8.68 8.63
N LEU A 264 -17.74 8.96 9.50
CA LEU A 264 -17.77 10.10 10.40
C LEU A 264 -17.86 11.47 9.70
N PRO A 265 -17.25 11.71 8.52
CA PRO A 265 -17.47 12.94 7.75
C PRO A 265 -18.94 13.19 7.41
N THR A 266 -19.73 12.13 7.22
CA THR A 266 -21.17 12.26 6.94
C THR A 266 -21.91 12.88 8.11
N ILE A 267 -21.59 12.47 9.34
CA ILE A 267 -22.25 12.93 10.57
C ILE A 267 -21.84 14.38 10.85
N ILE A 268 -20.55 14.68 10.71
CA ILE A 268 -19.97 16.00 11.01
C ILE A 268 -20.49 17.09 10.09
N LEU A 269 -20.80 16.75 8.84
CA LEU A 269 -21.30 17.72 7.88
C LEU A 269 -22.78 18.04 8.09
N ILE A 270 -23.54 17.30 8.92
CA ILE A 270 -24.98 17.52 9.12
C ILE A 270 -25.28 18.96 9.57
N PRO A 271 -24.65 19.51 10.64
CA PRO A 271 -24.91 20.88 11.06
C PRO A 271 -24.59 21.92 9.97
N ALA A 272 -23.52 21.71 9.21
CA ALA A 272 -23.12 22.60 8.12
C ALA A 272 -24.13 22.60 6.96
N ILE A 273 -24.77 21.46 6.69
CA ILE A 273 -25.84 21.34 5.70
C ILE A 273 -27.11 22.05 6.19
N ILE A 274 -27.44 21.92 7.48
CA ILE A 274 -28.61 22.61 8.09
C ILE A 274 -28.44 24.13 8.01
N ARG A 275 -27.22 24.64 8.24
CA ARG A 275 -26.90 26.07 8.10
C ARG A 275 -26.83 26.55 6.64
N LYS A 276 -26.94 25.64 5.67
CA LYS A 276 -26.80 25.91 4.22
C LYS A 276 -25.40 26.38 3.82
N ASP A 277 -24.37 26.12 4.63
CA ASP A 277 -22.97 26.40 4.31
C ASP A 277 -22.48 25.52 3.14
N VAL A 278 -23.05 24.32 3.02
CA VAL A 278 -22.66 23.30 2.03
C VAL A 278 -23.89 22.64 1.42
N THR A 279 -23.91 22.52 0.10
CA THR A 279 -24.94 21.79 -0.64
C THR A 279 -24.77 20.27 -0.51
N ILE A 280 -25.79 19.49 -0.86
CA ILE A 280 -25.70 18.02 -0.83
C ILE A 280 -24.62 17.51 -1.80
N GLY A 281 -24.40 18.15 -2.94
CA GLY A 281 -23.27 17.87 -3.82
C GLY A 281 -21.91 18.24 -3.21
N GLY A 282 -21.84 19.35 -2.46
CA GLY A 282 -20.67 19.73 -1.68
C GLY A 282 -20.32 18.66 -0.63
N ARG A 283 -21.32 18.13 0.09
CA ARG A 283 -21.13 17.01 1.04
C ARG A 283 -20.51 15.79 0.34
N ALA A 284 -21.05 15.38 -0.81
CA ALA A 284 -20.53 14.23 -1.54
C ALA A 284 -19.07 14.44 -1.98
N THR A 285 -18.73 15.66 -2.37
CA THR A 285 -17.35 16.06 -2.71
C THR A 285 -16.43 15.96 -1.51
N ILE A 286 -16.85 16.51 -0.36
CA ILE A 286 -16.06 16.48 0.88
C ILE A 286 -15.81 15.05 1.32
N ILE A 287 -16.85 14.19 1.41
CA ILE A 287 -16.71 12.79 1.84
C ILE A 287 -15.72 12.04 0.94
N ARG A 288 -15.84 12.18 -0.39
CA ARG A 288 -14.94 11.54 -1.34
C ARG A 288 -13.50 12.05 -1.21
N CYS A 289 -13.30 13.36 -1.09
CA CYS A 289 -11.98 13.95 -0.88
C CYS A 289 -11.38 13.48 0.45
N PHE A 290 -12.14 13.55 1.53
CA PHE A 290 -11.73 13.12 2.87
C PHE A 290 -11.27 11.66 2.87
N ASN A 291 -12.10 10.74 2.37
CA ASN A 291 -11.79 9.31 2.34
C ASN A 291 -10.61 8.99 1.41
N THR A 292 -10.48 9.69 0.28
CA THR A 292 -9.33 9.56 -0.61
C THR A 292 -8.04 9.98 0.09
N VAL A 293 -8.04 11.15 0.75
CA VAL A 293 -6.88 11.67 1.45
C VAL A 293 -6.51 10.79 2.64
N ALA A 294 -7.49 10.39 3.45
CA ALA A 294 -7.29 9.48 4.59
C ALA A 294 -6.68 8.16 4.12
N SER A 295 -7.23 7.55 3.06
CA SER A 295 -6.67 6.33 2.45
C SER A 295 -5.23 6.52 1.96
N GLY A 296 -4.89 7.68 1.38
CA GLY A 296 -3.51 7.95 0.97
C GLY A 296 -2.53 8.00 2.13
N ILE A 297 -2.91 8.60 3.26
CA ILE A 297 -2.06 8.67 4.46
C ILE A 297 -1.92 7.29 5.11
N THR A 298 -3.02 6.56 5.27
CA THR A 298 -3.01 5.24 5.93
C THR A 298 -2.41 4.14 5.05
N CYS A 299 -2.41 4.32 3.73
CA CYS A 299 -1.92 3.31 2.79
C CYS A 299 -0.50 2.84 3.09
N PHE A 300 0.42 3.75 3.45
CA PHE A 300 1.80 3.37 3.75
C PHE A 300 1.87 2.39 4.94
N PHE A 301 1.15 2.70 6.01
CA PHE A 301 1.15 1.91 7.24
C PHE A 301 0.44 0.57 7.08
N LEU A 302 -0.65 0.54 6.31
CA LEU A 302 -1.39 -0.70 6.04
C LEU A 302 -0.64 -1.67 5.12
N ASN A 303 0.37 -1.20 4.38
CA ASN A 303 1.21 -2.04 3.52
C ASN A 303 2.62 -2.23 4.10
N TRP A 304 2.80 -2.03 5.41
CA TRP A 304 4.11 -2.12 6.05
C TRP A 304 4.78 -3.48 5.88
N ASP A 305 4.02 -4.58 5.97
CA ASP A 305 4.56 -5.93 5.83
C ASP A 305 5.14 -6.17 4.43
N ASP A 306 4.38 -5.83 3.37
CA ASP A 306 4.84 -5.87 1.99
C ASP A 306 6.10 -5.01 1.77
N ILE A 307 6.17 -3.83 2.39
CA ILE A 307 7.33 -2.92 2.31
C ILE A 307 8.55 -3.55 3.01
N SER A 308 8.35 -4.15 4.19
CA SER A 308 9.40 -4.80 4.96
C SER A 308 9.95 -6.04 4.23
N GLU A 309 9.06 -6.83 3.62
CA GLU A 309 9.41 -7.97 2.79
C GLU A 309 10.21 -7.53 1.57
N LEU A 310 9.77 -6.45 0.90
CA LEU A 310 10.48 -5.87 -0.23
C LEU A 310 11.87 -5.38 0.18
N TYR A 311 11.97 -4.68 1.30
CA TYR A 311 13.25 -4.21 1.85
C TYR A 311 14.19 -5.38 2.13
N THR A 312 13.69 -6.44 2.74
CA THR A 312 14.47 -7.64 3.08
C THR A 312 15.00 -8.31 1.82
N ALA A 313 14.15 -8.52 0.81
CA ALA A 313 14.54 -9.14 -0.45
C ALA A 313 15.56 -8.28 -1.23
N ILE A 314 15.36 -6.95 -1.29
CA ILE A 314 16.34 -6.01 -1.89
C ILE A 314 17.66 -6.06 -1.13
N SER A 315 17.64 -6.09 0.20
CA SER A 315 18.86 -6.15 1.03
C SER A 315 19.65 -7.43 0.75
N ARG A 316 18.99 -8.58 0.57
CA ARG A 316 19.65 -9.84 0.18
C ARG A 316 20.35 -9.72 -1.18
N LEU A 317 19.70 -9.13 -2.19
CA LEU A 317 20.30 -8.91 -3.50
C LEU A 317 21.46 -7.91 -3.44
N TYR A 318 21.33 -6.83 -2.65
CA TYR A 318 22.39 -5.85 -2.47
C TYR A 318 23.64 -6.43 -1.80
N LYS A 319 23.47 -7.37 -0.85
CA LYS A 319 24.58 -8.12 -0.25
C LYS A 319 25.36 -8.90 -1.33
N LEU A 320 24.66 -9.58 -2.24
CA LEU A 320 25.32 -10.27 -3.37
C LEU A 320 26.09 -9.28 -4.25
N GLU A 321 25.51 -8.14 -4.59
CA GLU A 321 26.20 -7.12 -5.38
C GLU A 321 27.46 -6.59 -4.67
N SER A 322 27.38 -6.32 -3.37
CA SER A 322 28.52 -5.83 -2.60
C SER A 322 29.68 -6.83 -2.56
N LEU A 323 29.38 -8.14 -2.49
CA LEU A 323 30.40 -9.19 -2.59
C LEU A 323 31.05 -9.19 -3.98
N ILE A 324 30.26 -9.02 -5.04
CA ILE A 324 30.79 -8.93 -6.42
C ILE A 324 31.75 -7.74 -6.55
N ASN A 325 31.36 -6.56 -6.04
CA ASN A 325 32.21 -5.37 -6.14
C ASN A 325 33.51 -5.55 -5.34
N LYS A 326 33.44 -6.09 -4.11
CA LYS A 326 34.63 -6.41 -3.31
C LYS A 326 35.60 -7.34 -4.03
N CYS A 327 35.09 -8.42 -4.64
CA CYS A 327 35.93 -9.37 -5.38
C CYS A 327 36.55 -8.77 -6.66
N LYS A 328 35.98 -7.68 -7.21
CA LYS A 328 36.52 -6.98 -8.37
C LYS A 328 37.58 -5.96 -8.00
N ASP A 329 37.41 -5.30 -6.85
CA ASP A 329 38.33 -4.27 -6.36
C ASP A 329 39.58 -4.88 -5.71
N GLU A 330 39.48 -6.08 -5.12
CA GLU A 330 40.61 -6.85 -4.58
C GLU A 330 40.72 -8.25 -5.22
N PRO A 331 41.28 -8.37 -6.43
CA PRO A 331 41.39 -9.65 -7.13
C PRO A 331 42.32 -10.68 -6.44
N SER A 332 43.13 -10.25 -5.47
CA SER A 332 44.19 -11.06 -4.83
C SER A 332 43.80 -11.75 -3.52
N THR A 333 42.66 -11.45 -2.90
CA THR A 333 42.33 -11.94 -1.54
C THR A 333 41.50 -13.22 -1.47
N LEU A 334 40.96 -13.74 -2.59
CA LEU A 334 40.06 -14.91 -2.57
C LEU A 334 40.40 -16.05 -3.55
N LEU A 335 41.49 -15.93 -4.31
CA LEU A 335 42.02 -17.06 -5.09
C LEU A 335 42.78 -18.09 -4.23
N ASN A 336 43.01 -17.79 -2.93
CA ASN A 336 43.84 -18.59 -2.02
C ASN A 336 43.13 -19.03 -0.73
N GLU A 337 41.81 -19.23 -0.75
CA GLU A 337 41.17 -19.99 0.34
C GLU A 337 40.47 -21.24 -0.23
N PRO A 338 41.00 -22.45 0.09
CA PRO A 338 40.48 -23.72 -0.41
C PRO A 338 39.00 -23.94 -0.05
#